data_AF-A0A948NID5-F1
#
_entry.id   AF-A0A948NID5-F1
#
_cell.length_a   1.000
_cell.length_b   1.000
_cell.length_c   1.000
_cell.angle_alpha   90.00
_cell.angle_beta   90.00
_cell.angle_gamma   90.00
#
_symmetry.space_group_name_H-M   'P 1'
#
loop_
_entity.id
_entity.type
_entity.pdbx_description
1 polymer ?
#
loop_
_entity_poly.entity_id
_entity_poly.type
_entity_poly.pdbx_seq_one_letter_code
_entity_poly.pdbx_strand_id
1 'polypeptide(L)'
;MASDIKPLNLKEALELYDILGKYLPEASKDETVLEFIGTIVDRIVEDRSGAYIEAICLMHKCTVEELQGLPSQERLIFFMDGLMKNNIINLKKFCKEIGYAR
;
A
#
# COMPACT_ATOMS: atom_id res chain seq x y z
N MET A 1 -16.30 8.63 7.52
CA MET A 1 -16.12 9.59 6.41
C MET A 1 -15.69 8.78 5.20
N ALA A 2 -16.52 8.68 4.17
CA ALA A 2 -16.10 8.09 2.91
C ALA A 2 -15.27 9.16 2.18
N SER A 3 -13.95 9.09 2.30
CA SER A 3 -13.05 9.90 1.49
C SER A 3 -13.13 9.38 0.06
N ASP A 4 -13.51 10.24 -0.89
CA ASP A 4 -13.34 10.00 -2.32
C ASP A 4 -11.83 9.86 -2.58
N ILE A 5 -11.32 8.63 -2.49
CA ILE A 5 -9.92 8.35 -2.78
C ILE A 5 -9.72 8.59 -4.26
N LYS A 6 -9.11 9.74 -4.57
CA LYS A 6 -8.67 10.05 -5.92
C LYS A 6 -7.58 9.04 -6.29
N PRO A 7 -7.69 8.37 -7.46
CA PRO A 7 -6.64 7.47 -7.91
C PRO A 7 -5.28 8.18 -7.91
N LEU A 8 -4.26 7.52 -7.38
CA LEU A 8 -2.90 8.07 -7.38
C LEU A 8 -2.46 8.40 -8.81
N ASN A 9 -1.82 9.54 -8.98
CA ASN A 9 -1.15 9.84 -10.25
C ASN A 9 0.12 8.98 -10.38
N LEU A 10 0.71 8.95 -11.57
CA LEU A 10 1.88 8.08 -11.83
C LEU A 10 3.04 8.31 -10.86
N LYS A 11 3.34 9.57 -10.51
CA LYS A 11 4.43 9.89 -9.57
C LYS A 11 4.13 9.31 -8.19
N GLU A 12 2.91 9.50 -7.70
CA GLU A 12 2.47 9.01 -6.39
C GLU A 12 2.39 7.49 -6.37
N ALA A 13 2.00 6.86 -7.48
CA ALA A 13 1.99 5.40 -7.60
C ALA A 13 3.42 4.83 -7.54
N LEU A 14 4.39 5.45 -8.22
CA LEU A 14 5.79 5.03 -8.12
C LEU A 14 6.35 5.26 -6.71
N GLU A 15 5.96 6.35 -6.05
CA GLU A 15 6.33 6.61 -4.65
C GLU A 15 5.72 5.55 -3.70
N LEU A 16 4.47 5.14 -3.93
CA LEU A 16 3.85 4.05 -3.19
C LEU A 16 4.61 2.72 -3.42
N TYR A 17 5.01 2.44 -4.65
CA TYR A 17 5.83 1.28 -4.98
C TYR A 17 7.19 1.32 -4.28
N ASP A 18 7.83 2.49 -4.22
CA ASP A 18 9.10 2.68 -3.53
C ASP A 18 8.99 2.43 -2.02
N ILE A 19 7.93 2.94 -1.39
CA ILE A 19 7.65 2.74 0.04
C ILE A 19 7.40 1.24 0.33
N LEU A 20 6.62 0.59 -0.53
CA LEU A 20 6.14 -0.77 -0.29
C LEU A 20 7.03 -1.86 -0.87
N GLY A 21 7.97 -1.54 -1.76
CA GLY A 21 8.63 -2.47 -2.67
C GLY A 21 9.20 -3.72 -2.00
N LYS A 22 9.89 -3.54 -0.86
CA LYS A 22 10.48 -4.66 -0.09
C LYS A 22 9.44 -5.58 0.56
N TYR A 23 8.20 -5.12 0.75
CA TYR A 23 7.10 -5.91 1.29
C TYR A 23 6.27 -6.59 0.22
N LEU A 24 6.37 -6.17 -1.05
CA LEU A 24 5.52 -6.72 -2.11
C LEU A 24 5.91 -8.17 -2.43
N PRO A 25 5.00 -9.15 -2.31
CA PRO A 25 5.31 -10.55 -2.64
C PRO A 25 5.52 -10.72 -4.13
N GLU A 26 6.41 -11.64 -4.54
CA GLU A 26 6.50 -12.05 -5.94
C GLU A 26 5.18 -12.70 -6.33
N ALA A 27 4.31 -11.93 -7.00
CA ALA A 27 2.97 -12.36 -7.37
C ALA A 27 3.03 -13.72 -8.07
N SER A 28 2.42 -14.74 -7.46
CA SER A 28 2.26 -16.04 -8.11
C SER A 28 1.06 -15.97 -9.07
N LYS A 29 1.00 -16.87 -10.06
CA LYS A 29 -0.08 -16.85 -11.08
C LYS A 29 -1.47 -17.06 -10.49
N ASP A 30 -1.56 -17.65 -9.30
CA ASP A 30 -2.80 -18.09 -8.68
C ASP A 30 -3.16 -17.30 -7.40
N GLU A 31 -2.37 -16.27 -7.06
CA GLU A 31 -2.59 -15.48 -5.84
C GLU A 31 -3.77 -14.53 -6.00
N THR A 32 -4.73 -14.60 -5.06
CA THR A 32 -5.86 -13.68 -5.00
C THR A 32 -5.41 -12.29 -4.52
N VAL A 33 -6.22 -11.26 -4.81
CA VAL A 33 -5.97 -9.89 -4.32
C VAL A 33 -5.83 -9.84 -2.80
N LEU A 34 -6.66 -10.61 -2.09
CA LEU A 34 -6.67 -10.64 -0.64
C LEU A 34 -5.42 -11.33 -0.07
N GLU A 35 -4.95 -12.42 -0.68
CA GLU A 35 -3.72 -13.11 -0.27
C GLU A 35 -2.48 -12.24 -0.50
N PHE A 36 -2.43 -11.54 -1.65
CA PHE A 36 -1.35 -10.60 -1.95
C PHE A 36 -1.29 -9.46 -0.91
N ILE A 37 -2.44 -8.88 -0.57
CA ILE A 37 -2.55 -7.82 0.44
C ILE A 37 -2.22 -8.35 1.84
N GLY A 38 -2.73 -9.54 2.20
CA GLY A 38 -2.42 -10.18 3.47
C GLY A 38 -0.92 -10.35 3.66
N THR A 39 -0.23 -10.82 2.64
CA THR A 39 1.24 -10.98 2.68
C THR A 39 1.98 -9.65 2.87
N ILE A 40 1.51 -8.56 2.25
CA ILE A 40 2.09 -7.22 2.47
C ILE A 40 1.91 -6.79 3.93
N VAL A 41 0.71 -6.97 4.46
CA VAL A 41 0.36 -6.63 5.85
C VAL A 41 1.24 -7.42 6.82
N ASP A 42 1.36 -8.73 6.65
CA ASP A 42 2.15 -9.59 7.53
C ASP A 42 3.62 -9.15 7.56
N ARG A 43 4.23 -8.93 6.39
CA ARG A 43 5.63 -8.49 6.28
C ARG A 43 5.87 -7.11 6.91
N ILE A 44 4.93 -6.19 6.78
CA ILE A 44 5.02 -4.85 7.39
C ILE A 44 4.94 -4.94 8.91
N VAL A 45 4.02 -5.75 9.42
CA VAL A 45 3.82 -5.95 10.87
C VAL A 45 5.06 -6.59 11.49
N GLU A 46 5.66 -7.57 10.80
CA GLU A 46 6.91 -8.21 11.22
C GLU A 46 8.10 -7.24 11.24
N ASP A 47 8.24 -6.40 10.23
CA ASP A 47 9.34 -5.42 10.11
C ASP A 47 9.21 -4.23 11.10
N ARG A 48 8.04 -4.08 11.74
CA ARG A 48 7.71 -2.96 12.66
C ARG A 48 8.01 -1.58 12.06
N SER A 49 7.91 -1.48 10.74
CA SER A 49 8.30 -0.29 10.00
C SER A 49 7.19 0.77 10.00
N GLY A 50 7.58 2.03 9.96
CA GLY A 50 6.68 3.17 9.74
C GLY A 50 6.14 3.26 8.31
N ALA A 51 6.62 2.42 7.38
CA ALA A 51 6.26 2.48 5.96
C ALA A 51 4.75 2.39 5.70
N TYR A 52 3.98 1.68 6.53
CA TYR A 52 2.54 1.61 6.36
C TYR A 52 1.84 2.94 6.67
N ILE A 53 2.36 3.73 7.62
CA ILE A 53 1.84 5.07 7.93
C ILE A 53 2.08 6.00 6.74
N GLU A 54 3.30 6.00 6.20
CA GLU A 54 3.66 6.78 5.01
C GLU A 54 2.80 6.40 3.81
N ALA A 55 2.60 5.09 3.58
CA ALA A 55 1.73 4.60 2.52
C ALA A 55 0.27 5.04 2.71
N ILE A 56 -0.27 4.99 3.94
CA ILE A 56 -1.63 5.48 4.21
C ILE A 56 -1.72 6.97 3.89
N CYS A 57 -0.80 7.80 4.39
CA CYS A 57 -0.78 9.25 4.13
C CYS A 57 -0.77 9.55 2.63
N LEU A 58 0.04 8.80 1.85
CA LEU A 58 0.13 8.95 0.41
C LEU A 58 -1.17 8.58 -0.31
N MET A 59 -1.77 7.44 0.06
CA MET A 59 -2.99 6.89 -0.56
C MET A 59 -4.26 7.67 -0.19
N HIS A 60 -4.33 8.20 1.02
CA HIS A 60 -5.54 8.83 1.57
C HIS A 60 -5.46 10.35 1.69
N LYS A 61 -4.30 10.95 1.40
CA LYS A 61 -4.04 12.39 1.51
C LYS A 61 -4.31 12.93 2.92
N CYS A 62 -3.98 12.14 3.93
CA CYS A 62 -4.02 12.53 5.33
C CYS A 62 -2.62 12.77 5.90
N THR A 63 -2.55 13.40 7.07
CA THR A 63 -1.32 13.60 7.82
C THR A 63 -1.08 12.49 8.83
N VAL A 64 0.15 12.41 9.33
CA VAL A 64 0.51 11.44 10.37
C VAL A 64 -0.26 11.71 11.66
N GLU A 65 -0.48 12.98 12.02
CA GLU A 65 -1.24 13.38 13.20
C GLU A 65 -2.70 12.89 13.12
N GLU A 66 -3.33 13.02 11.95
CA GLU A 66 -4.69 12.51 11.70
C GLU A 66 -4.76 10.99 11.90
N LEU A 67 -3.71 10.25 11.49
CA LEU A 67 -3.63 8.80 11.67
C LEU A 67 -3.28 8.38 13.11
N GLN A 68 -2.49 9.18 13.82
CA GLN A 68 -2.13 8.89 15.21
C GLN A 68 -3.34 8.95 16.15
N GLY A 69 -4.34 9.78 15.83
CA GLY A 69 -5.61 9.82 16.52
C GLY A 69 -6.49 8.57 16.36
N LEU A 70 -6.17 7.71 15.38
CA LEU A 70 -6.95 6.49 15.10
C LEU A 70 -6.43 5.26 15.87
N PRO A 71 -7.32 4.34 16.27
CA PRO A 71 -6.92 3.01 16.76
C PRO A 71 -6.06 2.26 15.75
N SER A 72 -5.17 1.40 16.23
CA SER A 72 -4.28 0.59 15.37
C SER A 72 -5.04 -0.27 14.35
N GLN A 73 -6.18 -0.83 14.75
CA GLN A 73 -7.06 -1.62 13.88
C GLN A 73 -7.64 -0.78 12.73
N GLU A 74 -8.06 0.46 13.02
CA GLU A 74 -8.59 1.37 12.00
C GLU A 74 -7.49 1.79 11.01
N ARG A 75 -6.28 2.06 11.49
CA ARG A 75 -5.13 2.33 10.60
C ARG A 75 -4.85 1.16 9.66
N LEU A 76 -4.96 -0.07 10.15
CA LEU A 76 -4.75 -1.26 9.33
C LEU A 76 -5.85 -1.41 8.26
N ILE A 77 -7.10 -1.15 8.62
CA ILE A 77 -8.22 -1.14 7.67
C ILE A 77 -7.99 -0.07 6.59
N PHE A 78 -7.56 1.14 6.98
CA PHE A 78 -7.21 2.20 6.03
C PHE A 78 -6.07 1.79 5.09
N PHE A 79 -5.07 1.11 5.62
CA PHE A 79 -3.97 0.59 4.80
C PHE A 79 -4.47 -0.40 3.75
N MET A 80 -5.22 -1.43 4.17
CA MET A 80 -5.78 -2.43 3.25
C MET A 80 -6.71 -1.80 2.21
N ASP A 81 -7.59 -0.88 2.61
CA ASP A 81 -8.48 -0.15 1.70
C ASP A 81 -7.69 0.64 0.64
N GLY A 82 -6.61 1.32 1.07
CA GLY A 82 -5.72 2.04 0.16
C GLY A 82 -5.05 1.11 -0.86
N LEU A 83 -4.55 -0.05 -0.42
CA LEU A 83 -3.91 -1.04 -1.30
C LEU A 83 -4.89 -1.59 -2.34
N MET A 84 -6.13 -1.88 -1.93
CA MET A 84 -7.19 -2.36 -2.83
C MET A 84 -7.56 -1.30 -3.88
N LYS A 85 -7.84 -0.06 -3.44
CA LYS A 85 -8.29 1.01 -4.33
C LYS A 85 -7.20 1.49 -5.30
N ASN A 86 -5.95 1.44 -4.88
CA ASN A 86 -4.81 1.78 -5.75
C ASN A 86 -4.26 0.59 -6.55
N ASN A 87 -4.92 -0.58 -6.47
CA ASN A 87 -4.61 -1.77 -7.25
C ASN A 87 -3.11 -2.11 -7.21
N ILE A 88 -2.59 -2.28 -5.98
CA ILE A 88 -1.16 -2.48 -5.72
C ILE A 88 -0.54 -3.63 -6.53
N ILE A 89 -1.32 -4.66 -6.84
CA ILE A 89 -0.89 -5.79 -7.68
C ILE A 89 -0.56 -5.31 -9.10
N ASN A 90 -1.45 -4.51 -9.70
CA ASN A 90 -1.22 -4.00 -11.05
C ASN A 90 -0.09 -2.98 -11.08
N LEU A 91 0.07 -2.18 -10.03
CA LEU A 91 1.23 -1.31 -9.89
C LEU A 91 2.54 -2.12 -9.84
N LYS A 92 2.60 -3.22 -9.06
CA LYS A 92 3.76 -4.11 -9.06
C LYS A 92 4.05 -4.67 -10.45
N LYS A 93 3.03 -5.18 -11.13
CA LYS A 93 3.16 -5.75 -12.49
C LYS A 93 3.69 -4.69 -13.47
N PHE A 94 3.10 -3.50 -13.44
CA PHE A 94 3.53 -2.37 -14.27
C PHE A 94 5.00 -2.02 -14.04
N CYS A 95 5.43 -1.83 -12.78
CA CYS A 95 6.83 -1.52 -12.45
C CYS A 95 7.78 -2.62 -12.95
N LYS A 96 7.39 -3.90 -12.80
CA LYS A 96 8.17 -5.04 -13.29
C LYS A 96 8.28 -5.06 -14.83
N GLU A 97 7.20 -4.77 -15.54
CA GLU A 97 7.14 -4.73 -17.01
C GLU A 97 8.03 -3.64 -17.61
N ILE A 98 8.07 -2.47 -16.97
CA ILE A 98 8.91 -1.34 -17.44
C ILE A 98 10.36 -1.43 -16.95
N GLY A 99 10.73 -2.46 -16.18
CA GLY A 99 12.07 -2.61 -15.60
C GLY A 99 12.38 -1.60 -14.48
N TYR A 100 11.34 -1.04 -13.85
CA TYR A 100 11.48 -0.18 -12.67
C TYR A 100 11.79 -1.05 -11.46
N ALA A 101 13.07 -1.32 -11.25
CA ALA A 101 13.59 -2.05 -10.11
C ALA A 101 14.28 -1.07 -9.14
N ARG A 102 13.97 -1.20 -7.84
CA ARG A 102 14.63 -0.51 -6.75
C ARG A 102 15.07 -1.52 -5.71
#